data_AF-A0AAX2F8T6-F1
#
_entry.id   AF-A0AAX2F8T6-F1
#
_cell.length_a   1.000
_cell.length_b   1.000
_cell.length_c   1.000
_cell.angle_alpha   90.00
_cell.angle_beta   90.00
_cell.angle_gamma   90.00
#
_symmetry.space_group_name_H-M   'P 1'
#
loop_
_entity.id
_entity.type
_entity.pdbx_description
1 polymer ?
#
loop_
_entity_poly.entity_id
_entity_poly.type
_entity_poly.pdbx_seq_one_letter_code
_entity_poly.pdbx_strand_id
1 'polypeptide(L)'
;MNRVLAVFFTIMFMIGTDTFLISPLLPTLQQVYHVSTELSGWMVSSYALGYAGFALIAGPISDGLNRKKVMVLGMSFFAISTFLCGIAPSF
;
A
#
# COMPACT_ATOMS: atom_id res chain seq x y z
N MET A 1 -20.04 16.75 -8.44
CA MET A 1 -18.93 17.08 -7.51
C MET A 1 -18.88 16.13 -6.30
N ASN A 2 -19.94 16.07 -5.49
CA ASN A 2 -19.92 15.37 -4.17
C ASN A 2 -19.56 13.87 -4.23
N ARG A 3 -20.05 13.14 -5.25
CA ARG A 3 -19.73 11.70 -5.41
C ARG A 3 -18.25 11.44 -5.69
N VAL A 4 -17.59 12.32 -6.47
CA VAL A 4 -16.18 12.16 -6.83
C VAL A 4 -15.30 12.45 -5.61
N LEU A 5 -15.64 13.48 -4.83
CA LEU A 5 -14.96 13.78 -3.57
C LEU A 5 -15.09 12.64 -2.56
N ALA A 6 -16.28 12.05 -2.42
CA ALA A 6 -16.49 10.89 -1.55
C ALA A 6 -15.60 9.70 -1.96
N VAL A 7 -15.51 9.42 -3.26
CA VAL A 7 -14.63 8.34 -3.77
C VAL A 7 -13.16 8.62 -3.45
N PHE A 8 -12.67 9.84 -3.69
CA PHE A 8 -11.29 10.19 -3.37
C PHE A 8 -11.01 10.13 -1.87
N PHE A 9 -11.96 10.56 -1.04
CA PHE A 9 -11.86 10.46 0.40
C PHE A 9 -11.74 9.00 0.84
N THR A 10 -12.60 8.11 0.35
CA THR A 10 -12.54 6.68 0.68
C THR A 10 -11.21 6.05 0.23
N ILE A 11 -10.71 6.41 -0.96
CA ILE A 11 -9.41 5.92 -1.44
C ILE A 11 -8.28 6.37 -0.51
N MET A 12 -8.22 7.66 -0.18
CA MET A 12 -7.18 8.20 0.70
C MET A 12 -7.28 7.65 2.12
N PHE A 13 -8.50 7.45 2.63
CA PHE A 13 -8.73 6.82 3.91
C PHE A 13 -8.20 5.37 3.92
N MET A 14 -8.56 4.57 2.93
CA MET A 14 -8.14 3.17 2.82
C MET A 14 -6.61 3.03 2.71
N ILE A 15 -5.98 3.83 1.85
CA ILE A 15 -4.52 3.83 1.70
C ILE A 15 -3.84 4.29 2.99
N GLY A 16 -4.33 5.38 3.60
CA GLY A 16 -3.76 5.90 4.85
C GLY A 16 -3.86 4.90 5.98
N THR A 17 -5.02 4.26 6.17
CA THR A 17 -5.22 3.22 7.19
C THR A 17 -4.25 2.06 7.01
N ASP A 18 -4.05 1.59 5.78
CA ASP A 18 -3.11 0.50 5.46
C ASP A 18 -1.66 0.87 5.83
N THR A 19 -1.21 2.07 5.46
CA THR A 19 0.13 2.55 5.81
C THR A 19 0.35 2.65 7.32
N PHE A 20 -0.65 3.13 8.07
CA PHE A 20 -0.53 3.31 9.52
C PHE A 20 -0.69 2.01 10.32
N LEU A 21 -1.25 0.95 9.71
CA LEU A 21 -1.43 -0.35 10.35
C LEU A 21 -0.12 -1.11 10.57
N ILE A 22 0.91 -0.87 9.75
CA ILE A 22 2.17 -1.61 9.78
C ILE A 22 2.90 -1.46 11.13
N SER A 23 3.06 -0.23 11.61
CA SER A 23 3.81 0.06 12.85
C SER A 23 3.29 -0.67 14.11
N PRO A 24 1.99 -0.64 14.43
CA PRO A 24 1.46 -1.38 15.58
C PRO A 24 1.36 -2.90 15.35
N LEU A 25 1.31 -3.37 14.10
CA LEU A 25 1.23 -4.80 13.79
C LEU A 25 2.60 -5.49 13.79
N LEU A 26 3.69 -4.76 13.60
CA LEU A 26 5.05 -5.31 13.55
C LEU A 26 5.39 -6.26 14.71
N PRO A 27 5.15 -5.89 15.99
CA PRO A 27 5.44 -6.78 17.12
C PRO A 27 4.63 -8.08 17.09
N THR A 28 3.38 -8.02 16.64
CA THR A 28 2.51 -9.20 16.49
C THR A 28 3.04 -10.10 15.37
N LEU A 29 3.42 -9.54 14.22
CA LEU A 29 3.99 -10.30 13.10
C LEU A 29 5.32 -10.95 13.48
N GLN A 30 6.16 -10.26 14.25
CA GLN A 30 7.40 -10.81 14.82
C GLN A 30 7.15 -12.05 15.67
N GLN A 31 6.12 -12.01 16.53
CA GLN A 31 5.76 -13.12 17.40
C GLN A 31 5.20 -14.31 16.61
N VAL A 32 4.34 -14.06 15.62
CA VAL A 32 3.71 -15.10 14.80
C VAL A 32 4.71 -15.80 13.89
N TYR A 33 5.60 -15.04 13.24
CA TYR A 33 6.56 -15.56 12.27
C TYR A 33 7.96 -15.81 12.86
N HIS A 34 8.16 -15.59 14.17
CA HIS A 34 9.42 -15.77 14.89
C HIS A 34 10.64 -15.10 14.21
N VAL A 35 10.45 -13.86 13.77
CA VAL A 35 11.42 -13.11 12.95
C VAL A 35 12.22 -12.13 13.79
N SER A 36 13.47 -11.87 13.39
CA SER A 36 14.32 -10.89 14.08
C SER A 36 13.83 -9.46 13.87
N THR A 37 14.20 -8.59 14.81
CA THR A 37 13.89 -7.15 14.74
C THR A 37 14.50 -6.49 13.50
N GLU A 38 15.68 -6.93 13.07
CA GLU A 38 16.32 -6.45 11.85
C GLU A 38 15.50 -6.79 10.61
N LEU A 39 15.04 -8.04 10.46
CA LEU A 39 14.24 -8.42 9.29
C LEU A 39 12.90 -7.68 9.28
N SER A 40 12.32 -7.45 10.45
CA SER A 40 11.06 -6.72 10.55
C SER A 40 11.21 -5.23 10.25
N GLY A 41 12.34 -4.63 10.62
CA GLY A 41 12.65 -3.24 10.28
C GLY A 41 12.70 -3.00 8.76
N TRP A 42 13.11 -4.00 7.99
CA TRP A 42 13.10 -3.94 6.52
C TRP A 42 11.69 -3.82 5.92
N MET A 43 10.63 -4.16 6.65
CA MET A 43 9.25 -3.98 6.19
C MET A 43 8.93 -2.51 5.93
N VAL A 44 9.37 -1.60 6.80
CA VAL A 44 9.15 -0.15 6.63
C VAL A 44 10.01 0.39 5.48
N SER A 45 11.27 -0.03 5.41
CA SER A 45 12.20 0.40 4.36
C SER A 45 11.75 -0.06 2.97
N SER A 46 11.30 -1.31 2.83
CA SER A 46 10.79 -1.85 1.56
C SER A 46 9.52 -1.14 1.12
N TYR A 47 8.60 -0.84 2.05
CA TYR A 47 7.43 -0.01 1.77
C TYR A 47 7.83 1.38 1.27
N ALA A 48 8.77 2.06 1.96
CA ALA A 48 9.24 3.38 1.56
C ALA A 48 9.92 3.39 0.19
N LEU A 49 10.72 2.36 -0.13
CA LEU A 49 11.35 2.20 -1.44
C LEU A 49 10.31 1.98 -2.54
N GLY A 50 9.33 1.11 -2.30
CA GLY A 50 8.22 0.89 -3.23
C GLY A 50 7.44 2.19 -3.46
N TYR A 51 7.07 2.89 -2.39
CA TYR A 51 6.37 4.17 -2.46
C TYR A 51 7.17 5.20 -3.27
N ALA A 52 8.47 5.38 -2.99
CA ALA A 52 9.32 6.32 -3.71
C ALA A 52 9.45 5.98 -5.20
N GLY A 53 9.66 4.71 -5.53
CA GLY A 53 9.78 4.25 -6.91
C GLY A 53 8.49 4.45 -7.70
N PHE A 54 7.36 4.04 -7.14
CA PHE A 54 6.06 4.20 -7.79
C PHE A 54 5.61 5.66 -7.83
N ALA A 55 5.92 6.49 -6.84
CA ALA A 55 5.56 7.91 -6.86
C ALA A 55 6.20 8.66 -8.04
N LEU A 56 7.45 8.34 -8.37
CA LEU A 56 8.14 8.92 -9.53
C LEU A 56 7.50 8.52 -10.86
N ILE A 57 7.02 7.29 -10.97
CA ILE A 57 6.47 6.74 -12.21
C ILE A 57 4.97 7.08 -12.37
N ALA A 58 4.22 7.12 -11.26
CA ALA A 58 2.78 7.33 -11.27
C ALA A 58 2.37 8.72 -11.76
N GLY A 59 3.17 9.76 -11.49
CA GLY A 59 2.91 11.13 -11.95
C GLY A 59 2.84 11.24 -13.48
N PRO A 60 3.93 10.95 -14.21
CA PRO A 60 3.94 10.97 -15.67
C PRO A 60 2.90 10.04 -16.31
N ILE A 61 2.70 8.84 -15.75
CA ILE A 61 1.67 7.89 -16.21
C ILE A 61 0.27 8.50 -16.07
N SER A 62 -0.02 9.16 -14.95
CA SER A 62 -1.31 9.80 -14.71
C SER A 62 -1.55 11.01 -15.63
N ASP A 63 -0.51 11.70 -16.05
CA ASP A 63 -0.63 12.88 -16.91
C ASP A 63 -0.74 12.49 -18.40
N GLY A 64 -0.08 11.41 -18.82
CA GLY A 64 -0.12 10.91 -20.20
C GLY A 64 -1.32 10.00 -20.52
N LEU A 65 -1.91 9.32 -19.54
CA LEU A 65 -3.05 8.42 -19.72
C LEU A 65 -4.34 9.01 -19.13
N ASN A 66 -5.46 8.33 -19.39
CA ASN A 66 -6.72 8.67 -18.75
C ASN A 66 -6.64 8.45 -17.23
N ARG A 67 -6.67 9.54 -16.44
CA ARG A 67 -6.60 9.54 -14.97
C ARG A 67 -7.53 8.53 -14.30
N LYS A 68 -8.75 8.33 -14.83
CA LYS A 68 -9.70 7.35 -14.28
C LYS A 68 -9.18 5.91 -14.43
N LYS A 69 -8.59 5.56 -15.57
CA LYS A 69 -8.03 4.22 -15.80
C LYS A 69 -6.83 3.97 -14.90
N VAL A 70 -5.95 4.97 -14.77
CA VAL A 70 -4.77 4.88 -13.89
C VAL A 70 -5.18 4.66 -12.43
N MET A 71 -6.19 5.39 -11.96
CA MET A 71 -6.72 5.22 -10.60
C MET A 71 -7.33 3.83 -10.37
N VAL A 72 -8.14 3.33 -11.31
CA VAL A 72 -8.76 1.99 -11.17
C VAL A 72 -7.71 0.88 -11.22
N LEU A 73 -6.70 0.99 -12.08
CA LEU A 73 -5.59 0.04 -12.14
C LEU A 73 -4.79 0.05 -10.84
N GLY A 74 -4.45 1.24 -10.32
CA GLY A 74 -3.76 1.39 -9.03
C GLY A 74 -4.54 0.75 -7.87
N MET A 75 -5.85 0.98 -7.80
CA MET A 75 -6.70 0.37 -6.77
C MET A 75 -6.86 -1.14 -6.93
N SER A 76 -6.91 -1.64 -8.16
CA SER A 76 -6.94 -3.08 -8.42
C SER A 76 -5.63 -3.74 -7.97
N PHE A 77 -4.50 -3.11 -8.29
CA PHE A 77 -3.18 -3.58 -7.86
C PHE A 77 -3.03 -3.55 -6.34
N PHE A 78 -3.49 -2.48 -5.69
CA PHE A 78 -3.53 -2.37 -4.23
C PHE A 78 -4.35 -3.51 -3.61
N ALA A 79 -5.59 -3.72 -4.06
CA ALA A 79 -6.46 -4.76 -3.54
C ALA A 79 -5.86 -6.17 -3.69
N ILE A 80 -5.26 -6.47 -4.85
CA ILE A 80 -4.60 -7.76 -5.10
C ILE A 80 -3.40 -7.93 -4.17
N SER A 81 -2.56 -6.89 -4.04
CA SER A 81 -1.38 -6.93 -3.17
C SER A 81 -1.74 -7.13 -1.71
N THR A 82 -2.73 -6.39 -1.19
CA THR A 82 -3.25 -6.55 0.17
C THR A 82 -3.83 -7.96 0.40
N PHE A 83 -4.55 -8.50 -0.58
CA PHE A 83 -5.07 -9.86 -0.51
C PHE A 83 -3.95 -10.90 -0.44
N LEU A 84 -2.91 -10.75 -1.27
CA LEU A 84 -1.73 -11.62 -1.27
C LEU A 84 -0.98 -11.57 0.07
N CYS A 85 -0.85 -10.38 0.68
CA CYS A 85 -0.29 -10.24 2.03
C CYS A 85 -1.10 -11.02 3.08
N GLY A 86 -2.43 -11.03 2.98
CA GLY A 86 -3.30 -11.75 3.91
C GLY A 86 -3.19 -13.28 3.85
N ILE A 87 -2.75 -13.83 2.72
CA ILE A 87 -2.54 -15.28 2.54
C ILE A 87 -1.05 -15.67 2.49
N ALA A 88 -0.16 -14.74 2.83
CA ALA A 88 1.27 -14.98 2.78
C ALA A 88 1.65 -16.14 3.73
N PRO A 89 2.40 -17.14 3.26
CA PRO A 89 2.79 -18.30 4.08
C PRO A 89 3.97 -17.99 5.02
N SER A 90 4.65 -16.87 4.82
CA SER A 90 5.83 -16.44 5.56
C SER A 90 5.86 -14.92 5.70
N PHE A 91 6.75 -14.44 6.56
CA PHE A 91 7.10 -13.02 6.67
C PHE A 91 7.76 -12.48 5.40
#